data_AF-A0A6C2DQP4-F1
#
_entry.id   AF-A0A6C2DQP4-F1
#
_cell.length_a   1.000
_cell.length_b   1.000
_cell.length_c   1.000
_cell.angle_alpha   90.00
_cell.angle_beta   90.00
_cell.angle_gamma   90.00
#
_symmetry.space_group_name_H-M   'P 1'
#
loop_
_entity.id
_entity.type
_entity.pdbx_description
1 polymer ?
#
loop_
_entity_poly.entity_id
_entity_poly.type
_entity_poly.pdbx_seq_one_letter_code
_entity_poly.pdbx_strand_id
1 'polypeptide(L)'
;MVYQLVIEGWRFLPHSYSIVNQFQCLELLKRENINIFHKDLAYFKDNWSTYNNLFNSSDEIKLRNLEIPHIHQTSDITLRIAYPYNFELSKSKRTCVFITSEFGYINDSSLWLNCSLEEAHRKFDVTLITPSNWSKRGLIKSGADLDRIVVVPHGIDPSIYKPLLEDERKLLRKQHGIDNDFVFLSIGSMSYNKRMDLVMKAFFRVLEKHPNARLVLKGLDSLYPSQNDLHAVIKNFMTEDEMNRILGRITYIGSPMSFRELAKLYQIADAYVSPYGAEGFNLPVLEATACGLPIICTKGGSTDDFTNSSFTLHIDSQIVRPFWDNAAIFLDASLENLTELMYFVIESESFRNSAKIEGVNFVHENFTWKNVVDKLLNIFDL
;
A
#
# COMPACT_ATOMS: atom_id res chain seq x y z
N MET A 1 27.95 17.97 9.99
CA MET A 1 27.66 17.11 11.16
C MET A 1 27.12 15.81 10.61
N VAL A 2 27.50 14.65 11.16
CA VAL A 2 26.98 13.34 10.71
C VAL A 2 25.94 12.88 11.71
N TYR A 3 24.71 12.69 11.26
CA TYR A 3 23.59 12.29 12.12
C TYR A 3 23.50 10.77 12.22
N GLN A 4 23.06 10.29 13.37
CA GLN A 4 22.88 8.87 13.66
C GLN A 4 21.38 8.56 13.77
N LEU A 5 20.91 7.62 12.95
CA LEU A 5 19.52 7.17 12.95
C LEU A 5 19.44 5.68 13.25
N VAL A 6 18.62 5.30 14.23
CA VAL A 6 18.29 3.90 14.50
C VAL A 6 16.91 3.61 13.93
N ILE A 7 16.81 2.57 13.12
CA ILE A 7 15.53 2.10 12.59
C ILE A 7 15.22 0.75 13.23
N GLU A 8 14.10 0.66 13.93
CA GLU A 8 13.61 -0.59 14.51
C GLU A 8 12.39 -1.04 13.72
N GLY A 9 12.45 -2.21 13.07
CA GLY A 9 11.34 -2.66 12.25
C GLY A 9 11.56 -4.00 11.59
N TRP A 10 10.64 -4.37 10.71
CA TRP A 10 10.74 -5.59 9.91
C TRP A 10 11.56 -5.36 8.64
N ARG A 11 12.28 -6.39 8.20
CA ARG A 11 12.93 -6.45 6.88
C ARG A 11 12.60 -7.77 6.20
N PHE A 12 12.61 -7.77 4.88
CA PHE A 12 12.45 -8.94 4.02
C PHE A 12 11.12 -9.68 4.21
N LEU A 13 10.08 -8.95 4.58
CA LEU A 13 8.70 -9.42 4.65
C LEU A 13 7.88 -8.68 3.57
N PRO A 14 7.07 -9.35 2.73
CA PRO A 14 6.20 -8.72 1.75
C PRO A 14 4.95 -8.07 2.41
N HIS A 15 5.19 -7.29 3.46
CA HIS A 15 4.22 -6.53 4.22
C HIS A 15 4.56 -5.04 4.12
N SER A 16 3.55 -4.17 3.96
CA SER A 16 3.74 -2.72 3.71
C SER A 16 4.75 -2.07 4.66
N TYR A 17 4.69 -2.37 5.95
CA TYR A 17 5.61 -1.82 6.95
C TYR A 17 7.09 -2.18 6.66
N SER A 18 7.37 -3.43 6.31
CA SER A 18 8.71 -3.87 5.92
C SER A 18 9.15 -3.25 4.60
N ILE A 19 8.23 -3.15 3.63
CA ILE A 19 8.49 -2.55 2.32
C ILE A 19 8.89 -1.07 2.47
N VAL A 20 8.08 -0.29 3.16
CA VAL A 20 8.31 1.15 3.44
C VAL A 20 9.63 1.34 4.17
N ASN A 21 9.86 0.54 5.24
CA ASN A 21 11.09 0.57 6.01
C ASN A 21 12.33 0.41 5.12
N GLN A 22 12.35 -0.64 4.31
CA GLN A 22 13.52 -1.00 3.52
C GLN A 22 13.78 -0.02 2.38
N PHE A 23 12.75 0.50 1.71
CA PHE A 23 12.95 1.54 0.70
C PHE A 23 13.41 2.87 1.30
N GLN A 24 12.92 3.25 2.49
CA GLN A 24 13.47 4.39 3.23
C GLN A 24 14.95 4.17 3.58
N CYS A 25 15.32 2.98 4.06
CA CYS A 25 16.73 2.63 4.33
C CYS A 25 17.60 2.76 3.07
N LEU A 26 17.16 2.20 1.94
CA LEU A 26 17.90 2.27 0.67
C LEU A 26 18.13 3.70 0.19
N GLU A 27 17.15 4.59 0.41
CA GLU A 27 17.27 5.99 0.05
C GLU A 27 18.14 6.77 1.05
N LEU A 28 18.03 6.48 2.36
CA LEU A 28 18.88 7.05 3.41
C LEU A 28 20.36 6.70 3.22
N LEU A 29 20.67 5.48 2.78
CA LEU A 29 22.04 5.06 2.44
C LEU A 29 22.72 5.90 1.35
N LYS A 30 21.95 6.70 0.60
CA LYS A 30 22.49 7.64 -0.40
C LYS A 30 22.90 8.98 0.21
N ARG A 31 22.71 9.20 1.53
CA ARG A 31 22.99 10.47 2.21
C ARG A 31 24.32 10.38 2.97
N GLU A 32 25.30 11.16 2.54
CA GLU A 32 26.66 11.13 3.12
C GLU A 32 26.73 11.60 4.58
N ASN A 33 25.77 12.43 5.00
CA ASN A 33 25.71 12.99 6.35
C ASN A 33 24.84 12.17 7.32
N ILE A 34 24.42 10.95 6.94
CA ILE A 34 23.55 10.10 7.77
C ILE A 34 24.13 8.70 7.88
N ASN A 35 24.37 8.28 9.11
CA ASN A 35 24.62 6.89 9.45
C ASN A 35 23.32 6.25 9.92
N ILE A 36 22.99 5.10 9.34
CA ILE A 36 21.80 4.35 9.74
C ILE A 36 22.20 3.01 10.37
N PHE A 37 21.56 2.70 11.49
CA PHE A 37 21.61 1.41 12.14
C PHE A 37 20.24 0.76 12.05
N HIS A 38 20.20 -0.56 11.93
CA HIS A 38 18.94 -1.29 11.86
C HIS A 38 18.87 -2.37 12.93
N LYS A 39 17.74 -2.40 13.65
CA LYS A 39 17.42 -3.43 14.61
C LYS A 39 16.17 -4.17 14.14
N ASP A 40 16.36 -5.42 13.77
CA ASP A 40 15.23 -6.30 13.42
C ASP A 40 14.36 -6.55 14.65
N LEU A 41 13.05 -6.35 14.45
CA LEU A 41 12.04 -6.74 15.40
C LEU A 41 11.43 -8.09 15.00
N ALA A 42 10.96 -8.86 16.00
CA ALA A 42 10.23 -10.09 15.73
C ALA A 42 8.97 -9.79 14.90
N TYR A 43 8.63 -10.70 13.98
CA TYR A 43 7.39 -10.60 13.22
C TYR A 43 6.19 -10.75 14.14
N PHE A 44 5.09 -10.09 13.76
CA PHE A 44 3.86 -10.12 14.56
C PHE A 44 3.24 -11.52 14.65
N LYS A 45 3.33 -12.31 13.58
CA LYS A 45 2.87 -13.70 13.58
C LYS A 45 4.04 -14.66 13.51
N ASP A 46 4.02 -15.69 14.35
CA ASP A 46 5.08 -16.70 14.43
C ASP A 46 5.26 -17.50 13.12
N ASN A 47 4.22 -17.59 12.29
CA ASN A 47 4.28 -18.28 11.00
C ASN A 47 4.79 -17.40 9.86
N TRP A 48 5.08 -16.12 10.10
CA TRP A 48 5.72 -15.25 9.10
C TRP A 48 7.21 -15.54 9.01
N SER A 49 7.76 -15.45 7.81
CA SER A 49 9.16 -15.76 7.54
C SER A 49 9.78 -14.74 6.58
N THR A 50 11.10 -14.75 6.55
CA THR A 50 11.89 -13.91 5.66
C THR A 50 11.83 -14.43 4.22
N TYR A 51 11.62 -13.52 3.27
CA TYR A 51 11.61 -13.78 1.84
C TYR A 51 12.89 -13.24 1.21
N ASN A 52 13.52 -14.10 0.42
CA ASN A 52 14.66 -13.70 -0.40
C ASN A 52 14.15 -13.31 -1.81
N ASN A 53 14.90 -12.44 -2.47
CA ASN A 53 14.62 -11.91 -3.81
C ASN A 53 13.38 -11.01 -3.90
N LEU A 54 13.03 -10.29 -2.82
CA LEU A 54 12.03 -9.23 -2.93
C LEU A 54 12.61 -8.02 -3.68
N PHE A 55 13.88 -7.70 -3.37
CA PHE A 55 14.66 -6.67 -4.03
C PHE A 55 15.66 -7.29 -5.03
N ASN A 56 16.30 -6.45 -5.84
CA ASN A 56 17.47 -6.92 -6.60
C ASN A 56 18.62 -7.26 -5.65
N SER A 57 19.56 -8.09 -6.12
CA SER A 57 20.65 -8.60 -5.28
C SER A 57 21.53 -7.51 -4.66
N SER A 58 21.76 -6.40 -5.37
CA SER A 58 22.57 -5.29 -4.83
C SER A 58 21.89 -4.62 -3.65
N ASP A 59 20.59 -4.35 -3.76
CA ASP A 59 19.83 -3.69 -2.69
C ASP A 59 19.61 -4.62 -1.50
N GLU A 60 19.40 -5.93 -1.71
CA GLU A 60 19.38 -6.88 -0.61
C GLU A 60 20.70 -6.92 0.16
N ILE A 61 21.84 -6.90 -0.54
CA ILE A 61 23.17 -6.87 0.12
C ILE A 61 23.31 -5.61 0.96
N LYS A 62 22.98 -4.43 0.42
CA LYS A 62 23.01 -3.16 1.17
C LYS A 62 22.15 -3.23 2.42
N LEU A 63 20.92 -3.73 2.29
CA LEU A 63 19.98 -3.87 3.39
C LEU A 63 20.48 -4.84 4.45
N ARG A 64 21.05 -5.99 4.08
CA ARG A 64 21.60 -6.98 5.03
C ARG A 64 22.86 -6.48 5.74
N ASN A 65 23.64 -5.63 5.07
CA ASN A 65 24.87 -5.05 5.61
C ASN A 65 24.64 -3.82 6.50
N LEU A 66 23.38 -3.40 6.73
CA LEU A 66 23.08 -2.36 7.71
C LEU A 66 23.62 -2.75 9.09
N GLU A 67 24.33 -1.81 9.71
CA GLU A 67 24.95 -2.03 11.01
C GLU A 67 23.89 -2.25 12.10
N ILE A 68 24.16 -3.19 13.00
CA ILE A 68 23.32 -3.43 14.17
C ILE A 68 23.69 -2.40 15.24
N PRO A 69 22.72 -1.69 15.85
CA PRO A 69 23.04 -0.71 16.88
C PRO A 69 23.71 -1.38 18.08
N HIS A 70 24.83 -0.82 18.54
CA HIS A 70 25.51 -1.27 19.76
C HIS A 70 24.60 -1.12 20.99
N ILE A 71 24.81 -1.94 22.02
CA ILE A 71 23.97 -1.93 23.23
C ILE A 71 23.97 -0.58 23.96
N HIS A 72 25.03 0.23 23.78
CA HIS A 72 25.16 1.59 24.32
C HIS A 72 25.05 2.69 23.25
N GLN A 73 24.58 2.35 22.04
CA GLN A 73 24.40 3.33 20.97
C GLN A 73 23.38 4.40 21.39
N THR A 74 23.83 5.65 21.43
CA THR A 74 22.97 6.83 21.49
C THR A 74 22.91 7.45 20.11
N SER A 75 21.71 7.77 19.63
CA SER A 75 21.50 8.31 18.28
C SER A 75 20.65 9.56 18.33
N ASP A 76 20.58 10.31 17.23
CA ASP A 76 19.75 11.50 17.16
C ASP A 76 18.27 11.12 17.14
N ILE A 77 17.90 10.14 16.31
CA ILE A 77 16.53 9.67 16.15
C ILE A 77 16.48 8.14 16.25
N THR A 78 15.41 7.63 16.86
CA THR A 78 14.94 6.27 16.61
C THR A 78 13.61 6.32 15.88
N LEU A 79 13.50 5.68 14.71
CA LEU A 79 12.25 5.46 14.01
C LEU A 79 11.81 4.00 14.18
N ARG A 80 10.64 3.78 14.77
CA ARG A 80 10.02 2.45 14.85
C ARG A 80 8.98 2.28 13.77
N ILE A 81 9.07 1.19 13.01
CA ILE A 81 8.12 0.82 11.95
C ILE A 81 7.82 -0.68 12.04
N ALA A 82 6.92 -1.02 12.96
CA ALA A 82 6.42 -2.37 13.18
C ALA A 82 5.06 -2.33 13.89
N TYR A 83 4.43 -3.49 13.99
CA TYR A 83 3.20 -3.72 14.74
C TYR A 83 3.40 -4.90 15.71
N PRO A 84 2.85 -4.88 16.94
CA PRO A 84 2.07 -3.80 17.55
C PRO A 84 2.93 -2.58 17.89
N TYR A 85 2.29 -1.43 18.11
CA TYR A 85 3.00 -0.17 18.27
C TYR A 85 3.64 -0.04 19.66
N ASN A 86 4.96 0.15 19.71
CA ASN A 86 5.70 0.36 20.96
C ASN A 86 6.16 1.82 21.11
N PHE A 87 5.64 2.49 22.16
CA PHE A 87 5.88 3.89 22.47
C PHE A 87 6.94 4.10 23.56
N GLU A 88 7.49 3.03 24.15
CA GLU A 88 8.57 3.13 25.14
C GLU A 88 9.74 3.93 24.58
N LEU A 89 10.33 4.85 25.35
CA LEU A 89 11.41 5.69 24.83
C LEU A 89 12.64 4.87 24.45
N SER A 90 13.27 5.21 23.33
CA SER A 90 14.57 4.65 22.96
C SER A 90 15.70 5.38 23.70
N LYS A 91 16.96 4.99 23.43
CA LYS A 91 18.15 5.70 23.92
C LYS A 91 18.53 6.92 23.08
N SER A 92 17.77 7.21 22.03
CA SER A 92 18.01 8.34 21.14
C SER A 92 17.44 9.63 21.70
N LYS A 93 17.91 10.77 21.19
CA LYS A 93 17.41 12.10 21.61
C LYS A 93 15.91 12.24 21.35
N ARG A 94 15.41 11.69 20.25
CA ARG A 94 13.96 11.62 19.94
C ARG A 94 13.56 10.22 19.50
N THR A 95 12.35 9.84 19.87
CA THR A 95 11.71 8.59 19.44
C THR A 95 10.50 8.91 18.56
N CYS A 96 10.47 8.31 17.38
CA CYS A 96 9.41 8.42 16.40
C CYS A 96 8.78 7.04 16.18
N VAL A 97 7.45 6.99 16.05
CA VAL A 97 6.71 5.74 15.82
C VAL A 97 5.84 5.90 14.57
N PHE A 98 6.07 5.04 13.57
CA PHE A 98 5.19 4.92 12.42
C PHE A 98 3.91 4.18 12.81
N ILE A 99 2.76 4.77 12.51
CA ILE A 99 1.44 4.28 12.92
C ILE A 99 0.37 4.57 11.85
N THR A 100 -0.51 3.59 11.62
CA THR A 100 -1.66 3.72 10.69
C THR A 100 -2.98 3.47 11.40
N SER A 101 -4.02 4.21 11.02
CA SER A 101 -5.40 3.98 11.50
C SER A 101 -6.31 3.67 10.31
N GLU A 102 -6.15 2.45 9.76
CA GLU A 102 -6.85 2.04 8.52
C GLU A 102 -8.36 2.20 8.64
N PHE A 103 -8.93 1.79 9.77
CA PHE A 103 -10.35 1.87 10.09
C PHE A 103 -10.75 3.20 10.77
N GLY A 104 -9.93 4.25 10.63
CA GLY A 104 -10.23 5.58 11.13
C GLY A 104 -10.18 5.73 12.66
N TYR A 105 -9.57 4.77 13.36
CA TYR A 105 -9.19 4.86 14.78
C TYR A 105 -8.12 3.81 15.12
N ILE A 106 -7.55 3.86 16.32
CA ILE A 106 -6.62 2.87 16.87
C ILE A 106 -7.31 2.08 17.98
N ASN A 107 -7.26 0.75 17.88
CA ASN A 107 -7.74 -0.15 18.92
C ASN A 107 -6.65 -0.38 19.98
N ASP A 108 -7.01 -0.45 21.26
CA ASP A 108 -6.07 -0.64 22.39
C ASP A 108 -5.18 -1.88 22.21
N SER A 109 -5.70 -2.95 21.61
CA SER A 109 -4.95 -4.18 21.31
C SER A 109 -3.83 -3.98 20.26
N SER A 110 -3.83 -2.86 19.56
CA SER A 110 -2.76 -2.47 18.62
C SER A 110 -1.54 -1.89 19.34
N LEU A 111 -1.66 -1.53 20.62
CA LEU A 111 -0.57 -0.97 21.42
C LEU A 111 0.12 -2.11 22.18
N TRP A 112 1.46 -2.08 22.22
CA TRP A 112 2.27 -3.08 22.92
C TRP A 112 1.90 -3.22 24.40
N LEU A 113 1.51 -2.12 25.04
CA LEU A 113 1.10 -2.08 26.45
C LEU A 113 -0.38 -2.42 26.69
N ASN A 114 -1.12 -2.75 25.62
CA ASN A 114 -2.56 -3.03 25.66
C ASN A 114 -3.35 -1.95 26.43
N CYS A 115 -3.07 -0.69 26.10
CA CYS A 115 -3.71 0.50 26.66
C CYS A 115 -4.21 1.40 25.52
N SER A 116 -4.98 2.44 25.85
CA SER A 116 -5.44 3.40 24.85
C SER A 116 -4.28 4.18 24.22
N LEU A 117 -4.49 4.65 22.98
CA LEU A 117 -3.53 5.52 22.31
C LEU A 117 -3.31 6.82 23.10
N GLU A 118 -4.38 7.41 23.65
CA GLU A 118 -4.31 8.61 24.49
C GLU A 118 -3.39 8.40 25.69
N GLU A 119 -3.58 7.31 26.45
CA GLU A 119 -2.76 7.02 27.62
C GLU A 119 -1.30 6.80 27.25
N ALA A 120 -1.03 6.02 26.20
CA ALA A 120 0.33 5.77 25.72
C ALA A 120 1.01 7.05 25.25
N HIS A 121 0.32 7.86 24.43
CA HIS A 121 0.89 9.06 23.84
C HIS A 121 1.06 10.17 24.88
N ARG A 122 0.21 10.25 25.89
CA ARG A 122 0.41 11.15 27.05
C ARG A 122 1.58 10.72 27.91
N LYS A 123 1.76 9.41 28.11
CA LYS A 123 2.82 8.85 28.98
C LYS A 123 4.22 8.99 28.37
N PHE A 124 4.34 8.82 27.06
CA PHE A 124 5.63 8.83 26.37
C PHE A 124 5.75 10.01 25.40
N ASP A 125 6.89 10.69 25.44
CA ASP A 125 7.18 11.78 24.52
C ASP A 125 7.66 11.24 23.16
N VAL A 126 6.72 10.75 22.35
CA VAL A 126 6.98 10.23 21.01
C VAL A 126 6.31 11.07 19.94
N THR A 127 6.99 11.24 18.81
CA THR A 127 6.41 11.81 17.59
C THR A 127 5.78 10.68 16.77
N LEU A 128 4.50 10.81 16.43
CA LEU A 128 3.79 9.86 15.59
C LEU A 128 3.97 10.24 14.11
N ILE A 129 4.41 9.30 13.29
CA ILE A 129 4.52 9.45 11.84
C ILE A 129 3.44 8.60 11.20
N THR A 130 2.67 9.19 10.29
CA THR A 130 1.54 8.50 9.65
C THR A 130 1.50 8.82 8.16
N PRO A 131 1.00 7.92 7.29
CA PRO A 131 1.18 8.09 5.85
C PRO A 131 0.11 8.97 5.18
N SER A 132 -0.99 9.27 5.87
CA SER A 132 -2.12 10.00 5.29
C SER A 132 -2.82 10.90 6.30
N ASN A 133 -3.51 11.92 5.80
CA ASN A 133 -4.44 12.74 6.56
C ASN A 133 -5.62 11.90 7.07
N TRP A 134 -6.02 10.84 6.33
CA TRP A 134 -6.98 9.85 6.84
C TRP A 134 -6.50 9.25 8.16
N SER A 135 -5.28 8.71 8.16
CA SER A 135 -4.73 8.10 9.37
C SER A 135 -4.50 9.14 10.47
N LYS A 136 -4.05 10.35 10.13
CA LYS A 136 -3.92 11.47 11.10
C LYS A 136 -5.24 11.77 11.81
N ARG A 137 -6.35 11.86 11.07
CA ARG A 137 -7.69 12.07 11.66
C ARG A 137 -8.08 10.95 12.61
N GLY A 138 -7.80 9.70 12.24
CA GLY A 138 -8.07 8.55 13.11
C GLY A 138 -7.22 8.54 14.39
N LEU A 139 -5.96 8.98 14.32
CA LEU A 139 -5.09 9.15 15.50
C LEU A 139 -5.64 10.21 16.45
N ILE A 140 -6.01 11.39 15.93
CA ILE A 140 -6.61 12.47 16.73
C ILE A 140 -7.90 11.99 17.39
N LYS A 141 -8.77 11.30 16.64
CA LYS A 141 -10.00 10.70 17.17
C LYS A 141 -9.73 9.69 18.30
N SER A 142 -8.56 9.05 18.27
CA SER A 142 -8.12 8.07 19.29
C SER A 142 -7.36 8.72 20.45
N GLY A 143 -7.36 10.06 20.54
CA GLY A 143 -6.78 10.83 21.64
C GLY A 143 -5.29 11.12 21.50
N ALA A 144 -4.69 10.94 20.32
CA ALA A 144 -3.32 11.41 20.08
C ALA A 144 -3.26 12.94 20.00
N ASP A 145 -2.17 13.49 20.53
CA ASP A 145 -1.89 14.92 20.54
C ASP A 145 -1.55 15.41 19.13
N LEU A 146 -2.32 16.38 18.63
CA LEU A 146 -2.22 16.92 17.27
C LEU A 146 -0.82 17.45 16.94
N ASP A 147 -0.17 18.10 17.91
CA ASP A 147 1.13 18.76 17.71
C ASP A 147 2.28 17.76 17.62
N ARG A 148 2.03 16.50 17.98
CA ARG A 148 2.99 15.39 17.91
C ARG A 148 2.62 14.36 16.84
N ILE A 149 1.83 14.74 15.83
CA ILE A 149 1.50 13.91 14.66
C ILE A 149 1.93 14.56 13.35
N VAL A 150 2.74 13.83 12.59
CA VAL A 150 3.29 14.28 11.31
C VAL A 150 2.89 13.35 10.18
N VAL A 151 2.48 13.94 9.05
CA VAL A 151 2.08 13.17 7.86
C VAL A 151 3.25 13.05 6.90
N VAL A 152 3.72 11.83 6.69
CA VAL A 152 4.79 11.49 5.74
C VAL A 152 4.28 10.40 4.81
N PRO A 153 3.93 10.73 3.55
CA PRO A 153 3.38 9.75 2.62
C PRO A 153 4.41 8.66 2.29
N HIS A 154 3.96 7.58 1.66
CA HIS A 154 4.87 6.62 1.06
C HIS A 154 5.33 7.08 -0.31
N GLY A 155 6.32 6.37 -0.86
CA GLY A 155 6.90 6.68 -2.15
C GLY A 155 7.01 5.46 -3.04
N ILE A 156 7.47 5.70 -4.27
CA ILE A 156 7.84 4.67 -5.23
C ILE A 156 9.32 4.77 -5.60
N ASP A 157 9.86 3.68 -6.12
CA ASP A 157 11.14 3.69 -6.85
C ASP A 157 10.84 3.83 -8.35
N PRO A 158 11.18 4.97 -8.97
CA PRO A 158 10.89 5.23 -10.39
C PRO A 158 11.72 4.35 -11.35
N SER A 159 12.72 3.63 -10.85
CA SER A 159 13.45 2.63 -11.63
C SER A 159 12.70 1.29 -11.73
N ILE A 160 11.77 1.04 -10.80
CA ILE A 160 10.94 -0.17 -10.72
C ILE A 160 9.55 0.10 -11.31
N TYR A 161 8.88 1.12 -10.79
CA TYR A 161 7.50 1.46 -11.17
C TYR A 161 7.53 2.61 -12.17
N LYS A 162 7.29 2.27 -13.43
CA LYS A 162 7.26 3.19 -14.57
C LYS A 162 6.53 2.55 -15.75
N PRO A 163 5.93 3.34 -16.65
CA PRO A 163 5.39 2.80 -17.89
C PRO A 163 6.52 2.18 -18.74
N LEU A 164 6.17 1.14 -19.50
CA LEU A 164 7.03 0.58 -20.53
C LEU A 164 6.85 1.31 -21.85
N LEU A 165 7.85 1.21 -22.74
CA LEU A 165 7.66 1.55 -24.14
C LEU A 165 6.65 0.60 -24.78
N GLU A 166 5.97 1.06 -25.82
CA GLU A 166 4.84 0.33 -26.41
C GLU A 166 5.24 -1.08 -26.89
N ASP A 167 6.40 -1.22 -27.54
CA ASP A 167 6.88 -2.53 -28.04
C ASP A 167 7.31 -3.46 -26.90
N GLU A 168 7.89 -2.92 -25.83
CA GLU A 168 8.24 -3.68 -24.62
C GLU A 168 6.96 -4.20 -23.93
N ARG A 169 5.94 -3.35 -23.83
CA ARG A 169 4.64 -3.71 -23.27
C ARG A 169 3.96 -4.79 -24.11
N LYS A 170 3.95 -4.67 -25.44
CA LYS A 170 3.39 -5.68 -26.35
C LYS A 170 4.08 -7.03 -26.19
N LEU A 171 5.41 -7.04 -26.10
CA LEU A 171 6.18 -8.27 -25.86
C LEU A 171 5.83 -8.89 -24.51
N LEU A 172 5.77 -8.08 -23.45
CA LEU A 172 5.44 -8.55 -22.10
C LEU A 172 4.00 -9.10 -22.04
N ARG A 173 3.03 -8.45 -22.68
CA ARG A 173 1.65 -8.94 -22.77
C ARG A 173 1.57 -10.27 -23.50
N LYS A 174 2.28 -10.43 -24.62
CA LYS A 174 2.37 -11.70 -25.36
C LYS A 174 2.94 -12.83 -24.48
N GLN A 175 3.97 -12.54 -23.68
CA GLN A 175 4.54 -13.51 -22.72
C GLN A 175 3.53 -13.97 -21.66
N HIS A 176 2.53 -13.13 -21.33
CA HIS A 176 1.46 -13.45 -20.39
C HIS A 176 0.20 -13.99 -21.08
N GLY A 177 0.27 -14.28 -22.39
CA GLY A 177 -0.88 -14.74 -23.18
C GLY A 177 -2.01 -13.71 -23.25
N ILE A 178 -1.65 -12.43 -23.23
CA ILE A 178 -2.56 -11.30 -23.37
C ILE A 178 -2.34 -10.71 -24.77
N ASP A 179 -3.39 -10.73 -25.58
CA ASP A 179 -3.37 -10.14 -26.92
C ASP A 179 -4.11 -8.80 -26.89
N ASN A 180 -5.30 -8.72 -27.48
CA ASN A 180 -6.15 -7.52 -27.54
C ASN A 180 -7.14 -7.40 -26.35
N ASP A 181 -6.93 -8.16 -25.27
CA ASP A 181 -7.80 -8.12 -24.09
C ASP A 181 -7.64 -6.80 -23.32
N PHE A 182 -8.70 -6.30 -22.69
CA PHE A 182 -8.60 -5.18 -21.74
C PHE A 182 -8.39 -5.73 -20.32
N VAL A 183 -7.27 -5.39 -19.68
CA VAL A 183 -6.86 -6.00 -18.41
C VAL A 183 -7.09 -5.05 -17.24
N PHE A 184 -8.03 -5.41 -16.36
CA PHE A 184 -8.15 -4.82 -15.03
C PHE A 184 -7.21 -5.51 -14.06
N LEU A 185 -6.55 -4.73 -13.20
CA LEU A 185 -5.69 -5.23 -12.12
C LEU A 185 -6.21 -4.75 -10.77
N SER A 186 -6.20 -5.65 -9.78
CA SER A 186 -6.36 -5.31 -8.38
C SER A 186 -5.36 -6.07 -7.53
N ILE A 187 -4.65 -5.36 -6.64
CA ILE A 187 -3.62 -5.92 -5.77
C ILE A 187 -4.00 -5.64 -4.31
N GLY A 188 -4.05 -6.72 -3.52
CA GLY A 188 -4.37 -6.66 -2.10
C GLY A 188 -4.72 -8.02 -1.54
N SER A 189 -4.62 -8.17 -0.21
CA SER A 189 -5.18 -9.35 0.45
C SER A 189 -6.68 -9.44 0.18
N MET A 190 -7.23 -10.64 0.10
CA MET A 190 -8.68 -10.84 -0.15
C MET A 190 -9.54 -10.60 1.10
N SER A 191 -9.01 -9.81 2.03
CA SER A 191 -9.68 -9.39 3.26
C SER A 191 -10.84 -8.44 2.99
N TYR A 192 -11.77 -8.40 3.94
CA TYR A 192 -13.01 -7.63 3.82
C TYR A 192 -12.79 -6.14 3.50
N ASN A 193 -11.77 -5.51 4.06
CA ASN A 193 -11.51 -4.08 3.82
C ASN A 193 -11.00 -3.74 2.42
N LYS A 194 -10.52 -4.71 1.64
CA LYS A 194 -10.14 -4.47 0.23
C LYS A 194 -11.32 -4.57 -0.73
N ARG A 195 -12.46 -5.10 -0.27
CA ARG A 195 -13.72 -5.21 -1.04
C ARG A 195 -13.53 -5.87 -2.40
N MET A 196 -12.75 -6.96 -2.44
CA MET A 196 -12.56 -7.70 -3.70
C MET A 196 -13.86 -8.32 -4.20
N ASP A 197 -14.86 -8.47 -3.33
CA ASP A 197 -16.23 -8.82 -3.70
C ASP A 197 -16.83 -7.81 -4.68
N LEU A 198 -16.62 -6.50 -4.49
CA LEU A 198 -17.09 -5.46 -5.40
C LEU A 198 -16.38 -5.53 -6.75
N VAL A 199 -15.06 -5.75 -6.75
CA VAL A 199 -14.28 -5.90 -7.99
C VAL A 199 -14.84 -7.04 -8.83
N MET A 200 -15.08 -8.20 -8.23
CA MET A 200 -15.61 -9.36 -8.94
C MET A 200 -17.05 -9.16 -9.43
N LYS A 201 -17.93 -8.57 -8.60
CA LYS A 201 -19.32 -8.27 -8.98
C LYS A 201 -19.39 -7.28 -10.14
N ALA A 202 -18.59 -6.22 -10.11
CA ALA A 202 -18.52 -5.24 -11.18
C ALA A 202 -17.92 -5.88 -12.45
N PHE A 203 -16.84 -6.64 -12.31
CA PHE A 203 -16.20 -7.32 -13.44
C PHE A 203 -17.12 -8.33 -14.13
N PHE A 204 -17.96 -9.05 -13.38
CA PHE A 204 -18.98 -9.93 -13.95
C PHE A 204 -19.91 -9.17 -14.91
N ARG A 205 -20.43 -8.02 -14.49
CA ARG A 205 -21.26 -7.14 -15.35
C ARG A 205 -20.46 -6.58 -16.53
N VAL A 206 -19.19 -6.26 -16.33
CA VAL A 206 -18.31 -5.78 -17.40
C VAL A 206 -18.14 -6.83 -18.50
N LEU A 207 -17.94 -8.09 -18.12
CA LEU A 207 -17.78 -9.20 -19.06
C LEU A 207 -18.99 -9.42 -19.98
N GLU A 208 -20.21 -9.09 -19.53
CA GLU A 208 -21.42 -9.21 -20.36
C GLU A 208 -21.38 -8.26 -21.57
N LYS A 209 -20.77 -7.08 -21.44
CA LYS A 209 -20.64 -6.09 -22.53
C LYS A 209 -19.28 -6.13 -23.22
N HIS A 210 -18.23 -6.48 -22.48
CA HIS A 210 -16.84 -6.54 -22.96
C HIS A 210 -16.27 -7.93 -22.73
N PRO A 211 -16.60 -8.92 -23.58
CA PRO A 211 -16.21 -10.33 -23.39
C PRO A 211 -14.69 -10.57 -23.50
N ASN A 212 -13.93 -9.59 -24.00
CA ASN A 212 -12.46 -9.61 -24.05
C ASN A 212 -11.82 -8.92 -22.84
N ALA A 213 -12.59 -8.51 -21.83
CA ALA A 213 -12.02 -8.01 -20.59
C ALA A 213 -11.42 -9.17 -19.78
N ARG A 214 -10.34 -8.89 -19.04
CA ARG A 214 -9.68 -9.82 -18.12
C ARG A 214 -9.47 -9.14 -16.78
N LEU A 215 -9.50 -9.92 -15.71
CA LEU A 215 -9.23 -9.45 -14.37
C LEU A 215 -8.05 -10.22 -13.78
N VAL A 216 -7.02 -9.50 -13.38
CA VAL A 216 -5.88 -10.04 -12.63
C VAL A 216 -6.01 -9.63 -11.18
N LEU A 217 -6.08 -10.61 -10.30
CA LEU A 217 -6.14 -10.46 -8.85
C LEU A 217 -4.83 -10.92 -8.24
N LYS A 218 -4.12 -10.02 -7.57
CA LYS A 218 -2.90 -10.36 -6.82
C LYS A 218 -3.21 -10.35 -5.32
N GLY A 219 -3.21 -11.54 -4.71
CA GLY A 219 -3.27 -11.73 -3.26
C GLY A 219 -1.89 -11.95 -2.65
N LEU A 220 -1.84 -12.47 -1.43
CA LEU A 220 -0.59 -12.95 -0.84
C LEU A 220 -0.91 -14.06 0.17
N ASP A 221 -0.91 -15.30 -0.33
CA ASP A 221 -1.37 -16.48 0.44
C ASP A 221 -0.46 -16.82 1.61
N SER A 222 0.78 -16.34 1.56
CA SER A 222 1.77 -16.62 2.57
C SER A 222 1.64 -15.78 3.84
N LEU A 223 0.96 -14.62 3.77
CA LEU A 223 0.67 -13.76 4.94
C LEU A 223 -0.82 -13.76 5.31
N TYR A 224 -1.70 -13.97 4.33
CA TYR A 224 -3.15 -13.90 4.46
C TYR A 224 -3.79 -15.09 3.75
N PRO A 225 -4.94 -15.63 4.21
CA PRO A 225 -5.62 -16.75 3.56
C PRO A 225 -6.38 -16.33 2.28
N SER A 226 -5.72 -15.56 1.40
CA SER A 226 -6.35 -14.81 0.30
C SER A 226 -7.09 -15.70 -0.68
N GLN A 227 -6.54 -16.87 -1.04
CA GLN A 227 -7.22 -17.82 -1.92
C GLN A 227 -8.52 -18.37 -1.30
N ASN A 228 -8.51 -18.67 -0.01
CA ASN A 228 -9.69 -19.20 0.69
C ASN A 228 -10.77 -18.12 0.79
N ASP A 229 -10.38 -16.89 1.13
CA ASP A 229 -11.29 -15.74 1.18
C ASP A 229 -11.90 -15.47 -0.21
N LEU A 230 -11.10 -15.54 -1.28
CA LEU A 230 -11.57 -15.39 -2.66
C LEU A 230 -12.63 -16.45 -3.01
N HIS A 231 -12.35 -17.73 -2.72
CA HIS A 231 -13.31 -18.81 -2.95
C HIS A 231 -14.61 -18.62 -2.15
N ALA A 232 -14.50 -18.18 -0.90
CA ALA A 232 -15.66 -17.90 -0.05
C ALA A 232 -16.53 -16.77 -0.62
N VAL A 233 -15.89 -15.69 -1.09
CA VAL A 233 -16.60 -14.57 -1.72
C VAL A 233 -17.30 -15.02 -3.00
N ILE A 234 -16.63 -15.76 -3.89
CA ILE A 234 -17.23 -16.24 -5.14
C ILE A 234 -18.49 -17.09 -4.84
N LYS A 235 -18.38 -18.04 -3.91
CA LYS A 235 -19.49 -18.92 -3.53
C LYS A 235 -20.71 -18.18 -2.96
N ASN A 236 -20.50 -17.04 -2.31
CA ASN A 236 -21.57 -16.30 -1.64
C ASN A 236 -22.42 -15.43 -2.58
N PHE A 237 -21.92 -15.10 -3.78
CA PHE A 237 -22.58 -14.12 -4.65
C PHE A 237 -22.74 -14.56 -6.12
N MET A 238 -22.21 -15.72 -6.50
CA MET A 238 -22.30 -16.23 -7.86
C MET A 238 -22.85 -17.65 -7.87
N THR A 239 -23.72 -17.93 -8.82
CA THR A 239 -24.15 -19.29 -9.17
C THR A 239 -23.02 -20.04 -9.86
N GLU A 240 -23.11 -21.38 -9.91
CA GLU A 240 -22.10 -22.21 -10.60
C GLU A 240 -22.00 -21.84 -12.10
N ASP A 241 -23.12 -21.52 -12.74
CA ASP A 241 -23.15 -21.11 -14.15
C ASP A 241 -22.45 -19.77 -14.39
N GLU A 242 -22.66 -18.78 -13.50
CA GLU A 242 -21.98 -17.49 -13.56
C GLU A 242 -20.47 -17.64 -13.33
N MET A 243 -20.09 -18.49 -12.37
CA MET A 243 -18.70 -18.81 -12.10
C MET A 243 -18.02 -19.43 -13.33
N ASN A 244 -18.65 -20.41 -13.97
CA ASN A 244 -18.10 -21.06 -15.17
C ASN A 244 -17.86 -20.07 -16.33
N ARG A 245 -18.67 -19.01 -16.44
CA ARG A 245 -18.50 -17.97 -17.46
C ARG A 245 -17.29 -17.07 -17.21
N ILE A 246 -16.93 -16.82 -15.95
CA ILE A 246 -15.86 -15.87 -15.61
C ILE A 246 -14.50 -16.54 -15.34
N LEU A 247 -14.47 -17.84 -15.01
CA LEU A 247 -13.24 -18.54 -14.64
C LEU A 247 -12.14 -18.43 -15.70
N GLY A 248 -12.50 -18.42 -17.00
CA GLY A 248 -11.54 -18.23 -18.10
C GLY A 248 -11.01 -16.81 -18.27
N ARG A 249 -11.56 -15.83 -17.53
CA ARG A 249 -11.25 -14.40 -17.64
C ARG A 249 -10.63 -13.80 -16.38
N ILE A 250 -10.60 -14.56 -15.28
CA ILE A 250 -9.98 -14.14 -14.02
C ILE A 250 -8.68 -14.92 -13.83
N THR A 251 -7.62 -14.24 -13.42
CA THR A 251 -6.35 -14.85 -13.02
C THR A 251 -6.04 -14.42 -11.59
N TYR A 252 -5.90 -15.40 -10.69
CA TYR A 252 -5.46 -15.15 -9.32
C TYR A 252 -3.99 -15.52 -9.14
N ILE A 253 -3.23 -14.64 -8.48
CA ILE A 253 -1.81 -14.80 -8.20
C ILE A 253 -1.57 -14.62 -6.70
N GLY A 254 -1.51 -15.73 -5.97
CA GLY A 254 -1.31 -15.75 -4.53
C GLY A 254 0.15 -15.84 -4.06
N SER A 255 1.06 -16.24 -4.94
CA SER A 255 2.49 -16.40 -4.63
C SER A 255 3.18 -15.05 -4.37
N PRO A 256 4.23 -15.01 -3.52
CA PRO A 256 5.07 -13.82 -3.39
C PRO A 256 5.76 -13.49 -4.73
N MET A 257 6.03 -12.21 -4.94
CA MET A 257 6.70 -11.68 -6.13
C MET A 257 7.74 -10.64 -5.69
N SER A 258 8.84 -10.56 -6.41
CA SER A 258 9.74 -9.41 -6.31
C SER A 258 9.03 -8.13 -6.74
N PHE A 259 9.52 -6.95 -6.31
CA PHE A 259 8.90 -5.68 -6.73
C PHE A 259 8.96 -5.48 -8.25
N ARG A 260 9.99 -6.03 -8.93
CA ARG A 260 10.09 -6.00 -10.39
C ARG A 260 9.10 -6.93 -11.08
N GLU A 261 8.77 -8.07 -10.49
CA GLU A 261 7.71 -8.94 -11.00
C GLU A 261 6.32 -8.34 -10.76
N LEU A 262 6.11 -7.70 -9.60
CA LEU A 262 4.89 -6.96 -9.31
C LEU A 262 4.71 -5.79 -10.29
N ALA A 263 5.78 -5.04 -10.59
CA ALA A 263 5.80 -3.99 -11.62
C ALA A 263 5.28 -4.47 -12.97
N LYS A 264 5.63 -5.69 -13.39
CA LYS A 264 5.15 -6.27 -14.66
C LYS A 264 3.62 -6.42 -14.69
N LEU A 265 2.98 -6.71 -13.57
CA LEU A 265 1.51 -6.78 -13.51
C LEU A 265 0.87 -5.43 -13.81
N TYR A 266 1.40 -4.35 -13.23
CA TYR A 266 0.95 -3.00 -13.56
C TYR A 266 1.20 -2.67 -15.04
N GLN A 267 2.37 -3.05 -15.56
CA GLN A 267 2.77 -2.71 -16.93
C GLN A 267 1.96 -3.44 -18.03
N ILE A 268 1.44 -4.63 -17.75
CA ILE A 268 0.54 -5.34 -18.69
C ILE A 268 -0.93 -4.92 -18.57
N ALA A 269 -1.32 -4.32 -17.45
CA ALA A 269 -2.69 -3.88 -17.20
C ALA A 269 -3.08 -2.66 -18.05
N ASP A 270 -4.39 -2.44 -18.17
CA ASP A 270 -4.98 -1.28 -18.85
C ASP A 270 -5.71 -0.34 -17.86
N ALA A 271 -6.12 -0.85 -16.69
CA ALA A 271 -6.64 -0.04 -15.58
C ALA A 271 -6.41 -0.73 -14.23
N TYR A 272 -6.26 0.07 -13.17
CA TYR A 272 -6.17 -0.42 -11.79
C TYR A 272 -7.46 -0.13 -11.01
N VAL A 273 -7.96 -1.10 -10.25
CA VAL A 273 -9.25 -1.00 -9.54
C VAL A 273 -9.07 -1.32 -8.05
N SER A 274 -9.48 -0.41 -7.17
CA SER A 274 -9.36 -0.57 -5.72
C SER A 274 -10.55 0.05 -4.98
N PRO A 275 -11.68 -0.68 -4.85
CA PRO A 275 -12.88 -0.21 -4.17
C PRO A 275 -12.78 -0.43 -2.65
N TYR A 276 -11.61 -0.15 -2.06
CA TYR A 276 -11.31 -0.41 -0.66
C TYR A 276 -12.34 0.28 0.28
N GLY A 277 -12.64 -0.37 1.41
CA GLY A 277 -13.48 0.21 2.45
C GLY A 277 -12.69 0.81 3.62
N ALA A 278 -11.47 0.35 3.86
CA ALA A 278 -10.58 0.93 4.88
C ALA A 278 -9.11 0.68 4.52
N GLU A 279 -8.32 1.76 4.51
CA GLU A 279 -6.91 1.77 4.09
C GLU A 279 -6.11 2.85 4.80
N GLY A 280 -4.87 2.54 5.17
CA GLY A 280 -3.95 3.51 5.75
C GLY A 280 -3.30 4.44 4.72
N PHE A 281 -2.99 3.91 3.54
CA PHE A 281 -2.41 4.66 2.41
C PHE A 281 -2.74 4.05 1.05
N ASN A 282 -2.75 2.71 0.93
CA ASN A 282 -2.92 1.98 -0.34
C ASN A 282 -1.78 2.20 -1.36
N LEU A 283 -0.57 1.72 -1.01
CA LEU A 283 0.62 1.74 -1.87
C LEU A 283 0.38 1.28 -3.32
N PRO A 284 -0.40 0.20 -3.58
CA PRO A 284 -0.68 -0.23 -4.94
C PRO A 284 -1.33 0.82 -5.85
N VAL A 285 -2.14 1.74 -5.32
CA VAL A 285 -2.70 2.86 -6.11
C VAL A 285 -1.58 3.79 -6.60
N LEU A 286 -0.62 4.10 -5.72
CA LEU A 286 0.53 4.94 -6.05
C LEU A 286 1.43 4.25 -7.09
N GLU A 287 1.71 2.96 -6.90
CA GLU A 287 2.51 2.13 -7.82
C GLU A 287 1.85 2.00 -9.20
N ALA A 288 0.54 1.77 -9.25
CA ALA A 288 -0.23 1.73 -10.50
C ALA A 288 -0.18 3.06 -11.26
N THR A 289 -0.32 4.16 -10.53
CA THR A 289 -0.26 5.52 -11.09
C THR A 289 1.14 5.79 -11.68
N ALA A 290 2.21 5.42 -10.97
CA ALA A 290 3.58 5.53 -11.46
C ALA A 290 3.84 4.70 -12.73
N CYS A 291 3.14 3.57 -12.89
CA CYS A 291 3.19 2.75 -14.10
C CYS A 291 2.32 3.29 -15.25
N GLY A 292 1.64 4.41 -15.06
CA GLY A 292 0.81 5.07 -16.08
C GLY A 292 -0.56 4.45 -16.28
N LEU A 293 -1.10 3.76 -15.27
CA LEU A 293 -2.46 3.23 -15.31
C LEU A 293 -3.48 4.29 -14.90
N PRO A 294 -4.65 4.36 -15.59
CA PRO A 294 -5.83 5.00 -15.01
C PRO A 294 -6.27 4.23 -13.76
N ILE A 295 -6.67 4.98 -12.74
CA ILE A 295 -7.06 4.44 -11.44
C ILE A 295 -8.58 4.53 -11.27
N ILE A 296 -9.19 3.48 -10.72
CA ILE A 296 -10.55 3.50 -10.19
C ILE A 296 -10.47 3.16 -8.70
N CYS A 297 -10.71 4.12 -7.81
CA CYS A 297 -10.60 3.87 -6.36
C CYS A 297 -11.67 4.58 -5.54
N THR A 298 -11.90 4.09 -4.32
CA THR A 298 -12.89 4.66 -3.40
C THR A 298 -12.58 6.11 -3.04
N LYS A 299 -13.60 6.96 -3.16
CA LYS A 299 -13.57 8.36 -2.70
C LYS A 299 -13.69 8.45 -1.17
N GLY A 300 -13.05 9.43 -0.56
CA GLY A 300 -13.23 9.81 0.84
C GLY A 300 -12.24 9.17 1.80
N GLY A 301 -11.29 8.39 1.30
CA GLY A 301 -10.33 7.62 2.10
C GLY A 301 -8.92 8.20 2.11
N SER A 302 -7.93 7.32 2.32
CA SER A 302 -6.51 7.72 2.38
C SER A 302 -5.91 8.05 1.01
N THR A 303 -6.45 7.50 -0.08
CA THR A 303 -5.95 7.76 -1.43
C THR A 303 -6.23 9.17 -1.93
N ASP A 304 -7.22 9.86 -1.33
CA ASP A 304 -7.58 11.24 -1.68
C ASP A 304 -6.41 12.22 -1.47
N ASP A 305 -5.41 11.86 -0.65
CA ASP A 305 -4.20 12.67 -0.43
C ASP A 305 -3.26 12.74 -1.65
N PHE A 306 -3.37 11.78 -2.58
CA PHE A 306 -2.43 11.66 -3.71
C PHE A 306 -3.10 11.22 -5.02
N THR A 307 -4.42 11.34 -5.13
CA THR A 307 -5.16 11.07 -6.36
C THR A 307 -5.94 12.31 -6.78
N ASN A 308 -6.18 12.46 -8.08
CA ASN A 308 -7.00 13.55 -8.62
C ASN A 308 -7.66 13.15 -9.94
N SER A 309 -8.59 13.99 -10.42
CA SER A 309 -9.44 13.69 -11.57
C SER A 309 -8.74 13.58 -12.92
N SER A 310 -7.45 13.94 -13.04
CA SER A 310 -6.71 13.81 -14.30
C SER A 310 -6.29 12.37 -14.64
N PHE A 311 -6.21 11.51 -13.62
CA PHE A 311 -5.81 10.09 -13.76
C PHE A 311 -6.64 9.12 -12.89
N THR A 312 -7.52 9.61 -12.04
CA THR A 312 -8.36 8.79 -11.14
C THR A 312 -9.86 9.02 -11.35
N LEU A 313 -10.59 7.92 -11.45
CA LEU A 313 -12.05 7.84 -11.39
C LEU A 313 -12.45 7.44 -9.96
N HIS A 314 -13.05 8.37 -9.24
CA HIS A 314 -13.42 8.17 -7.86
C HIS A 314 -14.78 7.47 -7.74
N ILE A 315 -14.78 6.31 -7.09
CA ILE A 315 -16.00 5.56 -6.80
C ILE A 315 -16.74 6.27 -5.67
N ASP A 316 -18.01 6.59 -5.89
CA ASP A 316 -18.87 7.13 -4.86
C ASP A 316 -18.98 6.15 -3.68
N SER A 317 -18.89 6.69 -2.47
CA SER A 317 -18.91 5.90 -1.24
C SER A 317 -19.64 6.63 -0.11
N GLN A 318 -20.07 5.86 0.89
CA GLN A 318 -20.65 6.40 2.12
C GLN A 318 -19.91 5.87 3.33
N ILE A 319 -19.73 6.72 4.34
CA ILE A 319 -19.19 6.28 5.63
C ILE A 319 -20.26 5.45 6.35
N VAL A 320 -19.90 4.22 6.70
CA VAL A 320 -20.72 3.30 7.50
C VAL A 320 -19.96 2.83 8.74
N ARG A 321 -20.70 2.33 9.73
CA ARG A 321 -20.16 1.62 10.89
C ARG A 321 -20.28 0.12 10.63
N PRO A 322 -19.18 -0.62 10.59
CA PRO A 322 -19.25 -2.05 10.36
C PRO A 322 -19.84 -2.79 11.57
N PHE A 323 -20.54 -3.90 11.33
CA PHE A 323 -21.26 -4.63 12.38
C PHE A 323 -20.34 -5.25 13.45
N TRP A 324 -19.08 -5.52 13.11
CA TRP A 324 -18.09 -6.11 14.03
C TRP A 324 -17.42 -5.08 14.93
N ASP A 325 -17.54 -3.78 14.61
CA ASP A 325 -16.88 -2.72 15.35
C ASP A 325 -17.54 -1.35 15.11
N ASN A 326 -18.30 -0.88 16.09
CA ASN A 326 -18.99 0.42 16.00
C ASN A 326 -18.05 1.64 16.07
N ALA A 327 -16.80 1.47 16.52
CA ALA A 327 -15.82 2.57 16.54
C ALA A 327 -15.15 2.76 15.17
N ALA A 328 -15.04 1.68 14.40
CA ALA A 328 -14.46 1.68 13.06
C ALA A 328 -15.26 2.56 12.08
N ILE A 329 -14.54 3.13 11.13
CA ILE A 329 -15.06 3.78 9.92
C ILE A 329 -14.81 2.83 8.75
N PHE A 330 -15.82 2.64 7.93
CA PHE A 330 -15.73 1.89 6.70
C PHE A 330 -16.38 2.69 5.57
N LEU A 331 -15.77 2.70 4.39
CA LEU A 331 -16.30 3.31 3.18
C LEU A 331 -17.05 2.25 2.39
N ASP A 332 -18.37 2.36 2.33
CA ASP A 332 -19.18 1.50 1.49
C ASP A 332 -19.26 2.06 0.07
N ALA A 333 -18.42 1.54 -0.81
CA ALA A 333 -18.34 1.95 -2.20
C ALA A 333 -19.52 1.41 -3.03
N SER A 334 -20.07 2.26 -3.91
CA SER A 334 -21.19 1.92 -4.77
C SER A 334 -20.79 0.95 -5.88
N LEU A 335 -21.40 -0.24 -5.89
CA LEU A 335 -21.20 -1.24 -6.95
C LEU A 335 -21.64 -0.71 -8.32
N GLU A 336 -22.74 0.04 -8.37
CA GLU A 336 -23.27 0.56 -9.63
C GLU A 336 -22.29 1.56 -10.24
N ASN A 337 -21.88 2.55 -9.45
CA ASN A 337 -20.93 3.56 -9.90
C ASN A 337 -19.56 2.94 -10.25
N LEU A 338 -19.06 1.98 -9.46
CA LEU A 338 -17.85 1.22 -9.82
C LEU A 338 -17.98 0.57 -11.20
N THR A 339 -19.12 -0.07 -11.48
CA THR A 339 -19.36 -0.73 -12.76
C THR A 339 -19.39 0.28 -13.91
N GLU A 340 -20.06 1.42 -13.73
CA GLU A 340 -20.09 2.52 -14.70
C GLU A 340 -18.70 3.08 -15.00
N LEU A 341 -17.88 3.29 -13.97
CA LEU A 341 -16.50 3.76 -14.12
C LEU A 341 -15.62 2.73 -14.85
N MET A 342 -15.85 1.43 -14.60
CA MET A 342 -15.15 0.36 -15.33
C MET A 342 -15.55 0.31 -16.81
N TYR A 343 -16.83 0.54 -17.16
CA TYR A 343 -17.22 0.71 -18.58
C TYR A 343 -16.54 1.95 -19.19
N PHE A 344 -16.62 3.08 -18.50
CA PHE A 344 -16.05 4.34 -18.98
C PHE A 344 -14.54 4.21 -19.25
N VAL A 345 -13.77 3.58 -18.38
CA VAL A 345 -12.32 3.46 -18.57
C VAL A 345 -11.95 2.57 -19.77
N ILE A 346 -12.79 1.60 -20.14
CA ILE A 346 -12.61 0.79 -21.37
C ILE A 346 -12.86 1.65 -22.61
N GLU A 347 -13.88 2.49 -22.58
CA GLU A 347 -14.33 3.27 -23.74
C GLU A 347 -13.52 4.57 -23.95
N SER A 348 -13.00 5.17 -22.88
CA SER A 348 -12.35 6.48 -22.92
C SER A 348 -10.84 6.40 -23.12
N GLU A 349 -10.39 6.29 -24.37
CA GLU A 349 -8.96 6.33 -24.71
C GLU A 349 -8.29 7.65 -24.27
N SER A 350 -9.00 8.78 -24.41
CA SER A 350 -8.49 10.09 -23.99
C SER A 350 -8.16 10.13 -22.50
N PHE A 351 -9.01 9.53 -21.65
CA PHE A 351 -8.76 9.47 -20.22
C PHE A 351 -7.57 8.57 -19.90
N ARG A 352 -7.45 7.40 -20.55
CA ARG A 352 -6.29 6.50 -20.36
C ARG A 352 -4.98 7.18 -20.77
N ASN A 353 -4.98 7.92 -21.89
CA ASN A 353 -3.80 8.65 -22.36
C ASN A 353 -3.42 9.80 -21.41
N SER A 354 -4.41 10.52 -20.89
CA SER A 354 -4.20 11.52 -19.83
C SER A 354 -3.56 10.89 -18.59
N ALA A 355 -4.13 9.79 -18.09
CA ALA A 355 -3.62 9.11 -16.90
C ALA A 355 -2.17 8.64 -17.04
N LYS A 356 -1.81 8.13 -18.23
CA LYS A 356 -0.45 7.68 -18.56
C LYS A 356 0.61 8.79 -18.49
N ILE A 357 0.21 10.05 -18.63
CA ILE A 357 1.12 11.20 -18.60
C ILE A 357 1.01 11.93 -17.27
N GLU A 358 -0.18 12.41 -16.94
CA GLU A 358 -0.43 13.26 -15.76
C GLU A 358 -0.17 12.50 -14.45
N GLY A 359 -0.62 11.25 -14.35
CA GLY A 359 -0.40 10.42 -13.17
C GLY A 359 1.07 10.13 -12.93
N VAL A 360 1.81 9.78 -13.99
CA VAL A 360 3.25 9.48 -13.91
C VAL A 360 4.02 10.73 -13.46
N ASN A 361 3.78 11.88 -14.10
CA ASN A 361 4.43 13.13 -13.74
C ASN A 361 4.15 13.51 -12.28
N PHE A 362 2.88 13.47 -11.88
CA PHE A 362 2.45 13.78 -10.52
C PHE A 362 3.17 12.91 -9.47
N VAL A 363 3.23 11.60 -9.68
CA VAL A 363 3.90 10.69 -8.73
C VAL A 363 5.41 10.87 -8.73
N HIS A 364 6.05 11.03 -9.88
CA HIS A 364 7.50 11.22 -9.98
C HIS A 364 7.98 12.53 -9.36
N GLU A 365 7.17 13.59 -9.42
CA GLU A 365 7.52 14.88 -8.83
C GLU A 365 7.36 14.90 -7.31
N ASN A 366 6.35 14.19 -6.79
CA ASN A 366 5.88 14.38 -5.41
C ASN A 366 6.08 13.16 -4.49
N PHE A 367 6.12 11.95 -5.03
CA PHE A 367 6.00 10.70 -4.26
C PHE A 367 7.07 9.66 -4.61
N THR A 368 8.32 10.09 -4.84
CA THR A 368 9.44 9.15 -4.84
C THR A 368 9.95 8.91 -3.42
N TRP A 369 10.65 7.78 -3.19
CA TRP A 369 11.32 7.57 -1.90
C TRP A 369 12.29 8.69 -1.53
N LYS A 370 12.90 9.37 -2.52
CA LYS A 370 13.69 10.58 -2.30
C LYS A 370 12.86 11.68 -1.64
N ASN A 371 11.69 12.03 -2.20
CA ASN A 371 10.81 13.06 -1.62
C ASN A 371 10.39 12.70 -0.19
N VAL A 372 10.05 11.42 0.03
CA VAL A 372 9.63 10.90 1.33
C VAL A 372 10.74 11.02 2.37
N VAL A 373 11.96 10.60 2.03
CA VAL A 373 13.11 10.69 2.92
C VAL A 373 13.50 12.14 3.18
N ASP A 374 13.50 13.01 2.16
CA ASP A 374 13.78 14.43 2.35
C ASP A 374 12.77 15.07 3.33
N LYS A 375 11.50 14.67 3.27
CA LYS A 375 10.47 15.09 4.25
C LYS A 375 10.73 14.54 5.65
N LEU A 376 11.13 13.27 5.78
CA LEU A 376 11.49 12.68 7.08
C LEU A 376 12.65 13.41 7.73
N LEU A 377 13.71 13.71 6.98
CA LEU A 377 14.89 14.38 7.49
C LEU A 377 14.57 15.80 7.97
N ASN A 378 13.73 16.53 7.24
CA ASN A 378 13.22 17.83 7.68
C ASN A 378 12.50 17.72 9.05
N ILE A 379 11.62 16.73 9.22
CA ILE A 379 10.89 16.50 10.49
C ILE A 379 11.82 16.13 11.64
N PHE A 380 12.93 15.46 11.32
CA PHE A 380 13.95 15.09 12.28
C PHE A 380 14.89 16.25 12.64
N ASP A 381 14.78 17.38 11.93
CA ASP A 381 15.69 18.52 12.02
C ASP A 381 17.15 18.13 11.68
N LEU A 382 17.33 17.26 10.69
CA LEU A 382 18.64 16.71 10.26
C LEU A 382 19.07 17.24 8.88
#